data_AF-A0A3R6PSF4-F1
#
_entry.id   AF-A0A3R6PSF4-F1
#
_cell.length_a   1.000
_cell.length_b   1.000
_cell.length_c   1.000
_cell.angle_alpha   90.00
_cell.angle_beta   90.00
_cell.angle_gamma   90.00
#
_symmetry.space_group_name_H-M   'P 1'
#
loop_
_entity.id
_entity.type
_entity.pdbx_description
1 polymer ?
#
loop_
_entity_poly.entity_id
_entity_poly.type
_entity_poly.pdbx_seq_one_letter_code
_entity_poly.pdbx_strand_id
1 'polypeptide(L)' 'MPYGYYMLIRYTATILFGIMVYDYFQNRQKRLYVTCLALALLFQPILKIPLGREVWNLIDVVVAIFLLWLFFRKKETNI' A
#
# COMPACT_ATOMS: atom_id res chain seq x y z
N MET A 1 -22.82 -1.69 5.30
CA MET A 1 -21.76 -1.99 6.30
C MET A 1 -21.19 -0.67 6.80
N PRO A 2 -20.99 -0.47 8.11
CA PRO A 2 -20.70 0.84 8.69
C PRO A 2 -19.38 1.41 8.15
N TYR A 3 -19.45 2.59 7.54
CA TYR A 3 -18.37 3.24 6.77
C TYR A 3 -17.07 3.48 7.56
N GLY A 4 -17.14 3.51 8.90
CA GLY A 4 -16.01 3.80 9.77
C GLY A 4 -14.88 2.76 9.74
N TYR A 5 -15.19 1.48 9.51
CA TYR A 5 -14.19 0.41 9.55
C TYR A 5 -13.19 0.49 8.38
N TYR A 6 -13.68 0.80 7.17
CA TYR A 6 -12.83 1.00 5.98
C TYR A 6 -11.94 2.23 6.09
N MET A 7 -12.36 3.23 6.86
CA MET A 7 -11.57 4.44 7.04
C MET A 7 -10.32 4.15 7.88
N LEU A 8 -10.44 3.38 8.96
CA LEU A 8 -9.31 2.95 9.80
C LEU A 8 -8.31 2.10 9.01
N ILE A 9 -8.79 1.13 8.23
CA ILE A 9 -7.93 0.30 7.38
C ILE A 9 -7.11 1.16 6.42
N ARG A 10 -7.71 2.19 5.81
CA ARG A 10 -6.97 3.11 4.93
C ARG A 10 -5.88 3.87 5.68
N TYR A 11 -6.18 4.41 6.87
CA TYR A 11 -5.15 5.04 7.69
C TYR A 11 -4.00 4.08 8.00
N THR A 12 -4.30 2.85 8.41
CA THR A 12 -3.28 1.83 8.69
C THR A 12 -2.48 1.47 7.44
N ALA A 13 -3.14 1.33 6.28
CA ALA A 13 -2.49 1.04 5.00
C ALA A 13 -1.55 2.18 4.58
N THR A 14 -1.97 3.44 4.68
CA THR A 14 -1.11 4.60 4.37
C THR A 14 0.13 4.62 5.28
N ILE A 15 -0.02 4.34 6.57
CA ILE A 15 1.11 4.26 7.51
C ILE A 15 2.06 3.13 7.10
N LEU A 16 1.52 1.94 6.81
CA LEU A 16 2.32 0.77 6.40
C LEU A 16 3.11 1.06 5.12
N PHE A 17 2.46 1.66 4.12
CA PHE A 17 3.12 2.06 2.87
C PHE A 17 4.14 3.18 3.10
N GLY A 18 3.88 4.14 3.98
CA GLY A 18 4.85 5.17 4.35
C GLY A 18 6.14 4.58 4.93
N ILE A 19 6.02 3.56 5.79
CA ILE A 19 7.18 2.83 6.34
C ILE A 19 7.92 2.08 5.23
N MET A 20 7.20 1.41 4.32
CA MET A 20 7.82 0.72 3.18
C MET A 20 8.56 1.70 2.25
N VAL A 21 7.99 2.86 1.96
CA VAL A 21 8.64 3.92 1.17
C VAL A 21 9.97 4.32 1.81
N TYR A 22 10.01 4.46 3.14
CA TYR A 22 11.24 4.78 3.86
C TYR A 22 12.31 3.67 3.75
N ASP A 23 11.91 2.40 3.89
CA ASP A 23 12.81 1.22 3.72
C ASP A 23 13.37 1.16 2.28
N TYR A 24 12.53 1.38 1.27
CA TYR A 24 12.94 1.38 -0.14
C TYR A 24 13.77 2.59 -0.56
N PHE A 25 13.54 3.73 0.10
CA PHE A 25 14.35 4.93 -0.08
C PHE A 25 15.79 4.66 0.39
N GLN A 26 15.97 4.04 1.54
CA GLN A 26 17.28 3.67 2.07
C GLN A 26 17.97 2.60 1.20
N ASN A 27 17.24 1.60 0.71
CA ASN A 27 17.77 0.55 -0.16
C ASN A 27 18.04 0.99 -1.63
N ARG A 28 17.93 2.28 -1.96
CA ARG A 28 18.10 2.85 -3.32
C ARG A 28 17.27 2.17 -4.42
N GLN A 29 16.21 1.43 -4.08
CA GLN A 29 15.39 0.72 -5.04
C GLN A 29 14.35 1.67 -5.65
N LYS A 30 14.81 2.55 -6.54
CA LYS A 30 14.03 3.65 -7.14
C LYS A 30 12.69 3.20 -7.74
N ARG A 31 12.64 2.01 -8.38
CA ARG A 31 11.39 1.47 -8.95
C ARG A 31 10.34 1.18 -7.87
N LEU A 32 10.71 0.45 -6.82
CA LEU A 32 9.79 0.07 -5.75
C LEU A 32 9.43 1.23 -4.84
N TYR A 33 10.36 2.16 -4.65
CA TYR A 33 10.12 3.43 -3.97
C TYR A 33 8.99 4.22 -4.64
N VAL A 34 9.06 4.45 -5.97
CA VAL A 34 8.03 5.20 -6.69
C VAL A 34 6.68 4.46 -6.69
N THR A 35 6.68 3.13 -6.84
CA THR A 35 5.44 2.34 -6.76
C THR A 35 4.80 2.41 -5.37
N CYS A 36 5.57 2.26 -4.29
CA CYS A 36 5.05 2.34 -2.93
C CYS A 36 4.60 3.77 -2.58
N LEU A 37 5.28 4.80 -3.10
CA LEU A 37 4.89 6.20 -2.93
C LEU A 37 3.56 6.49 -3.64
N ALA A 38 3.41 6.01 -4.88
CA ALA A 38 2.16 6.11 -5.63
C ALA A 38 1.01 5.38 -4.92
N LEU A 39 1.28 4.20 -4.34
CA LEU A 39 0.32 3.46 -3.53
C LEU A 39 -0.05 4.20 -2.24
N ALA A 40 0.92 4.74 -1.51
CA ALA A 40 0.66 5.55 -0.31
C ALA A 40 -0.23 6.77 -0.63
N LEU A 41 0.02 7.42 -1.76
CA LEU A 41 -0.82 8.51 -2.30
C LEU A 41 -2.19 8.01 -2.77
N LEU A 42 -2.30 6.81 -3.32
CA LEU A 42 -3.58 6.22 -3.72
C LEU A 42 -4.47 5.90 -2.51
N PHE A 43 -3.87 5.39 -1.44
CA PHE A 43 -4.54 5.08 -0.18
C PHE A 43 -4.72 6.28 0.75
N GLN A 44 -4.26 7.48 0.34
CA GLN A 44 -4.27 8.63 1.22
C GLN A 44 -5.71 8.91 1.75
N PRO A 45 -5.89 9.08 3.06
CA PRO A 45 -7.21 9.31 3.65
C PRO A 45 -7.70 10.76 3.46
N ILE A 46 -6.95 11.60 2.73
CA ILE A 46 -7.17 13.04 2.59
C ILE A 46 -8.05 13.35 1.37
N LEU A 47 -7.87 12.63 0.26
CA LEU A 47 -8.72 12.74 -0.92
C LEU A 47 -9.91 11.80 -0.76
N LYS A 48 -11.11 12.37 -0.54
CA LYS A 48 -12.36 11.64 -0.69
C LYS A 48 -12.57 11.33 -2.18
N ILE A 49 -11.95 10.26 -2.66
CA ILE A 49 -12.24 9.73 -4.00
C ILE A 49 -13.46 8.82 -3.87
N PRO A 50 -14.64 9.20 -4.43
CA PRO A 50 -15.84 8.38 -4.39
C PRO A 50 -15.75 7.24 -5.43
N LEU A 51 -14.64 6.48 -5.41
CA LEU A 51 -14.58 5.23 -6.16
C LEU A 51 -15.56 4.27 -5.50
N GLY A 52 -16.40 3.61 -6.30
CA GLY A 52 -17.33 2.61 -5.81
C GLY A 52 -16.61 1.50 -5.04
N ARG A 53 -17.34 0.80 -4.15
CA ARG A 53 -16.78 -0.27 -3.32
C ARG A 53 -16.05 -1.35 -4.13
N GLU A 54 -16.57 -1.69 -5.31
CA GLU A 54 -15.96 -2.66 -6.23
C GLU A 54 -14.53 -2.27 -6.64
N VAL A 55 -14.33 -0.99 -6.96
CA VAL A 55 -13.03 -0.47 -7.40
C VAL A 55 -12.02 -0.49 -6.25
N TRP A 56 -12.45 -0.10 -5.05
CA TRP A 56 -11.59 -0.18 -3.87
C TRP A 56 -11.21 -1.61 -3.51
N ASN A 57 -12.15 -2.55 -3.61
CA ASN A 57 -11.88 -3.96 -3.35
C ASN A 57 -10.87 -4.53 -4.36
N LEU A 58 -11.00 -4.16 -5.64
CA LEU A 58 -10.02 -4.52 -6.66
C LEU A 58 -8.63 -3.96 -6.36
N ILE A 59 -8.54 -2.68 -5.98
CA ILE A 59 -7.28 -2.03 -5.60
C ILE A 59 -6.65 -2.74 -4.40
N ASP A 60 -7.45 -3.04 -3.36
CA ASP A 60 -6.98 -3.75 -2.16
C ASP A 60 -6.43 -5.15 -2.50
N VAL A 61 -7.11 -5.90 -3.38
CA VAL A 61 -6.64 -7.23 -3.80
C VAL A 61 -5.32 -7.14 -4.57
N VAL A 62 -5.20 -6.20 -5.53
CA VAL A 62 -3.94 -5.99 -6.28
C VAL A 62 -2.80 -5.62 -5.34
N VAL A 63 -3.10 -4.80 -4.35
CA VAL A 63 -2.14 -4.36 -3.32
C VAL A 63 -1.72 -5.51 -2.41
N ALA A 64 -2.65 -6.35 -1.98
CA ALA A 64 -2.34 -7.54 -1.19
C ALA A 64 -1.41 -8.49 -1.96
N ILE A 65 -1.66 -8.70 -3.26
CA ILE A 65 -0.78 -9.52 -4.12
C ILE A 65 0.62 -8.89 -4.25
N PHE A 66 0.69 -7.57 -4.44
CA PHE A 66 1.97 -6.85 -4.50
C PHE A 66 2.77 -6.98 -3.19
N LEU A 67 2.10 -6.83 -2.04
CA LEU A 67 2.72 -7.01 -0.72
C LEU A 67 3.19 -8.44 -0.50
N LEU A 68 2.41 -9.44 -0.91
CA LEU A 68 2.80 -10.85 -0.83
C LEU A 68 4.06 -11.11 -1.67
N TRP A 69 4.08 -10.65 -2.93
CA TRP A 69 5.26 -10.80 -3.79
C TRP A 69 6.52 -10.18 -3.17
N LEU A 70 6.36 -8.99 -2.60
CA LEU A 70 7.41 -8.26 -1.92
C LEU A 70 7.90 -8.98 -0.65
N PHE A 71 6.99 -9.61 0.09
CA PHE A 71 7.32 -10.43 1.26
C PHE A 71 8.12 -11.69 0.86
N PHE A 72 7.73 -12.36 -0.22
CA PHE A 72 8.49 -13.49 -0.77
C PHE A 72 9.90 -13.06 -1.20
N ARG A 73 10.02 -11.90 -1.87
CA ARG A 73 11.32 -11.37 -2.30
C ARG A 73 12.23 -10.96 -1.14
N LYS A 74 11.66 -10.45 -0.03
CA LYS A 74 12.43 -10.07 1.17
C LYS A 74 13.00 -11.29 1.90
N LYS A 75 12.33 -12.46 1.83
CA LYS A 75 12.85 -13.72 2.38
C LYS A 75 14.11 -14.21 1.67
N GLU A 76 14.22 -14.07 0.35
CA GLU A 76 15.43 -14.46 -0.40
C GLU A 76 16.67 -13.64 -0.04
N THR A 77 16.51 -12.40 0.45
CA THR A 77 17.65 -11.56 0.86
C THR A 77 18.17 -11.92 2.26
N ASN A 78 17.54 -12.85 2.97
CA ASN A 78 17.94 -13.30 4.32
C ASN A 78 18.34 -14.79 4.37
N ILE A 79 18.72 -15.39 3.24
CA ILE A 79 19.33 -16.73 3.17
C ILE A 79 20.80 -16.57 2.78
#